data_AF-A0A9P3EF86-F1
#
_entry.id   AF-A0A9P3EF86-F1
#
_cell.length_a   1.000
_cell.length_b   1.000
_cell.length_c   1.000
_cell.angle_alpha   90.00
_cell.angle_beta   90.00
_cell.angle_gamma   90.00
#
_symmetry.space_group_name_H-M   'P 1'
#
loop_
_entity.id
_entity.type
_entity.pdbx_description
1 polymer ?
#
loop_
_entity_poly.entity_id
_entity_poly.type
_entity_poly.pdbx_seq_one_letter_code
_entity_poly.pdbx_strand_id
1 'polypeptide(L)'
;MPANTLYIVGNGFDLNHRLPTGYGHFKAYVKSHDREVFEWVEDYVPAGESWGDLEMALAYLDTDHIVSSLEHFMGSYTDDNWSDSSHHDFQYEVDRVAGGLGGTLQRLFAEWISTIQIPDAQSAQNV
;
A
#
# COMPACT_ATOMS: atom_id res chain seq x y z
N MET A 1 2.83 11.17 41.62
CA MET A 1 3.19 11.91 40.40
C MET A 1 2.56 11.15 39.23
N PRO A 2 1.66 11.74 38.42
CA PRO A 2 1.23 11.07 37.19
C PRO A 2 2.43 10.96 36.24
N ALA A 3 2.61 9.79 35.62
CA ALA A 3 3.67 9.57 34.65
C ALA A 3 3.41 10.44 33.41
N ASN A 4 4.42 11.16 32.94
CA ASN A 4 4.35 11.90 31.68
C ASN A 4 4.57 10.91 30.54
N THR A 5 3.52 10.59 29.79
CA THR A 5 3.62 9.68 28.64
C THR A 5 4.03 10.46 27.40
N LEU A 6 5.19 10.14 26.84
CA LEU A 6 5.64 10.63 25.54
C LEU A 6 5.21 9.63 24.46
N TYR A 7 4.40 10.08 23.50
CA TYR A 7 4.08 9.31 22.31
C TYR A 7 4.99 9.77 21.18
N ILE A 8 6.00 8.96 20.84
CA ILE A 8 6.80 9.14 19.63
C ILE A 8 6.11 8.35 18.54
N VAL A 9 5.63 9.03 17.48
CA VAL A 9 4.98 8.39 16.33
C VAL A 9 5.84 8.70 15.11
N GLY A 10 6.47 7.66 14.56
CA GLY A 10 7.30 7.73 13.36
C GLY A 10 8.32 6.58 13.30
N ASN A 11 8.54 6.04 12.10
CA ASN A 11 9.44 4.91 11.81
C ASN A 11 10.94 5.17 12.10
N GLY A 12 11.32 6.27 12.77
CA GLY A 12 12.72 6.56 13.08
C GLY A 12 13.21 5.94 14.39
N PHE A 13 12.30 5.71 15.34
CA PHE A 13 12.65 5.28 16.71
C PHE A 13 12.89 3.77 16.78
N ASP A 14 11.93 3.02 16.26
CA ASP A 14 11.94 1.59 15.99
C ASP A 14 13.08 1.14 15.06
N LEU A 15 13.40 1.89 13.99
CA LEU A 15 14.58 1.61 13.16
C LEU A 15 15.89 1.77 13.94
N ASN A 16 15.99 2.77 14.82
CA ASN A 16 17.16 2.93 15.70
C ASN A 16 17.31 1.75 16.68
N HIS A 17 16.20 1.12 17.06
CA HIS A 17 16.18 -0.14 17.82
C HIS A 17 16.26 -1.41 16.94
N ARG A 18 16.57 -1.26 15.65
CA ARG A 18 16.73 -2.33 14.65
C ARG A 18 15.50 -3.21 14.46
N LEU A 19 14.31 -2.65 14.71
CA LEU A 19 13.07 -3.34 14.40
C LEU A 19 12.86 -3.35 12.88
N PRO A 20 12.29 -4.42 12.31
CA PRO A 20 12.04 -4.54 10.88
C PRO A 20 10.78 -3.75 10.48
N THR A 21 10.75 -2.46 10.79
CA THR A 21 9.59 -1.56 10.62
C THR A 21 9.78 -0.54 9.49
N GLY A 22 10.88 -0.64 8.74
CA GLY A 22 11.06 0.15 7.52
C GLY A 22 10.06 -0.23 6.44
N TYR A 23 9.68 0.73 5.60
CA TYR A 23 8.75 0.52 4.48
C TYR A 23 9.22 -0.57 3.49
N GLY A 24 10.53 -0.83 3.38
CA GLY A 24 11.04 -1.96 2.60
C GLY A 24 10.65 -3.33 3.15
N HIS A 25 10.48 -3.46 4.48
CA HIS A 25 9.95 -4.67 5.10
C HIS A 25 8.45 -4.79 4.85
N PHE A 26 7.71 -3.68 4.90
CA PHE A 26 6.31 -3.65 4.52
C PHE A 26 6.10 -4.05 3.05
N LYS A 27 6.92 -3.53 2.12
CA LYS A 27 6.93 -3.94 0.71
C LYS A 27 7.10 -5.45 0.55
N ALA A 28 8.07 -6.05 1.25
CA ALA A 28 8.29 -7.49 1.23
C ALA A 28 7.12 -8.28 1.82
N TYR A 29 6.46 -7.74 2.85
CA TYR A 29 5.27 -8.32 3.45
C TYR A 29 4.10 -8.33 2.44
N VAL A 30 3.77 -7.18 1.85
CA VAL A 30 2.69 -7.07 0.86
C VAL A 30 2.95 -7.99 -0.32
N LYS A 31 4.17 -8.02 -0.87
CA LYS A 31 4.57 -8.93 -1.95
C LYS A 31 4.29 -10.41 -1.67
N SER A 32 4.37 -10.85 -0.41
CA SER A 32 4.17 -12.25 -0.03
C SER A 32 2.73 -12.59 0.37
N HIS A 33 1.91 -11.59 0.72
CA HIS A 33 0.54 -11.80 1.21
C HIS A 33 -0.53 -11.41 0.18
N ASP A 34 -0.28 -10.36 -0.60
CA ASP A 34 -1.22 -9.85 -1.59
C ASP A 34 -0.45 -9.30 -2.80
N ARG A 35 -0.23 -10.19 -3.77
CA ARG A 35 0.54 -9.89 -4.96
C ARG A 35 -0.14 -8.86 -5.87
N GLU A 36 -1.48 -8.84 -5.87
CA GLU A 36 -2.23 -7.92 -6.71
C GLU A 36 -2.10 -6.48 -6.19
N VAL A 37 -2.28 -6.28 -4.88
CA VAL A 37 -2.03 -4.97 -4.25
C VAL A 37 -0.57 -4.54 -4.40
N PHE A 38 0.37 -5.49 -4.30
CA PHE A 38 1.78 -5.20 -4.57
C PHE A 38 1.99 -4.66 -5.99
N GLU A 39 1.44 -5.32 -7.01
CA GLU A 39 1.56 -4.90 -8.41
C GLU A 39 0.91 -3.52 -8.62
N TRP A 40 -0.27 -3.27 -8.05
CA TRP A 40 -0.89 -1.93 -8.12
C TRP A 40 -0.06 -0.82 -7.50
N VAL A 41 0.61 -1.08 -6.36
CA VAL A 41 1.51 -0.09 -5.77
C VAL A 41 2.73 0.12 -6.65
N GLU A 42 3.34 -0.92 -7.21
CA GLU A 42 4.50 -0.76 -8.10
C GLU A 42 4.15 -0.05 -9.42
N ASP A 43 2.95 -0.28 -9.96
CA ASP A 43 2.53 0.22 -11.27
C ASP A 43 1.88 1.61 -11.22
N TYR A 44 1.23 1.97 -10.11
CA TYR A 44 0.45 3.21 -10.01
C TYR A 44 0.96 4.19 -8.94
N VAL A 45 1.78 3.73 -8.01
CA VAL A 45 2.28 4.55 -6.91
C VAL A 45 3.79 4.72 -7.04
N PRO A 46 4.31 5.94 -7.28
CA PRO A 46 5.74 6.18 -7.42
C PRO A 46 6.45 6.19 -6.06
N ALA A 47 6.30 5.13 -5.26
CA ALA A 47 6.81 5.02 -3.88
C ALA A 47 8.32 4.76 -3.79
N GLY A 48 8.99 4.59 -4.93
CA GLY A 48 10.41 4.25 -5.03
C GLY A 48 10.70 2.78 -4.69
N GLU A 49 11.97 2.38 -4.85
CA GLU A 49 12.39 0.97 -4.74
C GLU A 49 12.04 0.32 -3.40
N SER A 50 12.13 1.08 -2.31
CA SER A 50 11.90 0.61 -0.93
C SER A 50 10.55 1.02 -0.34
N TRP A 51 9.67 1.66 -1.12
CA TRP A 51 8.45 2.31 -0.61
C TRP A 51 8.71 3.38 0.45
N GLY A 52 9.92 3.94 0.50
CA GLY A 52 10.31 4.95 1.50
C GLY A 52 9.43 6.21 1.47
N ASP A 53 8.90 6.55 0.29
CA ASP A 53 8.06 7.72 0.07
C ASP A 53 6.58 7.36 -0.13
N LEU A 54 6.14 6.18 0.32
CA LEU A 54 4.79 5.66 0.06
C LEU A 54 3.66 6.64 0.42
N GLU A 55 3.74 7.29 1.58
CA GLU A 55 2.73 8.28 2.00
C GLU A 55 2.63 9.47 1.05
N MET A 56 3.77 9.98 0.58
CA MET A 56 3.81 11.07 -0.39
C MET A 56 3.37 10.59 -1.77
N ALA A 57 3.83 9.41 -2.19
CA ALA A 57 3.53 8.84 -3.49
C ALA A 57 2.04 8.50 -3.66
N LEU A 58 1.34 8.11 -2.58
CA LEU A 58 -0.12 7.93 -2.60
C LEU A 58 -0.87 9.24 -2.89
N ALA A 59 -0.30 10.40 -2.57
CA ALA A 59 -0.87 11.69 -2.96
C ALA A 59 -0.66 12.02 -4.45
N TYR A 60 0.30 11.34 -5.10
CA TYR A 60 0.68 11.51 -6.51
C TYR A 60 0.41 10.24 -7.33
N LEU A 61 -0.68 9.54 -7.01
CA LEU A 61 -1.17 8.40 -7.78
C LEU A 61 -1.21 8.72 -9.28
N ASP A 62 -0.65 7.84 -10.09
CA ASP A 62 -0.66 7.97 -11.55
C ASP A 62 -2.03 7.54 -12.09
N THR A 63 -3.02 8.41 -11.94
CA THR A 63 -4.40 8.15 -12.38
C THR A 63 -4.50 7.97 -13.89
N ASP A 64 -3.63 8.63 -14.66
CA ASP A 64 -3.59 8.52 -16.11
C ASP A 64 -3.12 7.10 -16.52
N HIS A 65 -2.11 6.57 -15.82
CA HIS A 65 -1.66 5.19 -16.02
C HIS A 65 -2.70 4.16 -15.58
N ILE A 66 -3.45 4.41 -14.50
CA ILE A 66 -4.58 3.55 -14.08
C ILE A 66 -5.63 3.48 -15.19
N VAL A 67 -6.08 4.64 -15.68
CA VAL A 67 -7.09 4.70 -16.74
C VAL A 67 -6.59 4.00 -18.00
N SER A 68 -5.39 4.33 -18.48
CA SER A 68 -4.78 3.71 -19.67
C SER A 68 -4.60 2.18 -19.53
N SER A 69 -4.19 1.71 -18.35
CA SER A 69 -4.05 0.27 -18.09
C SER A 69 -5.39 -0.45 -18.13
N LEU A 70 -6.48 0.23 -17.75
CA LEU A 70 -7.83 -0.34 -17.71
C LEU A 70 -8.65 -0.04 -18.96
N GLU A 71 -8.18 0.83 -19.86
CA GLU A 71 -8.87 1.19 -21.11
C GLU A 71 -9.22 -0.04 -21.98
N HIS A 72 -8.46 -1.12 -21.89
CA HIS A 72 -8.76 -2.36 -22.63
C HIS A 72 -10.05 -3.06 -22.15
N PHE A 73 -10.55 -2.75 -20.95
CA PHE A 73 -11.86 -3.19 -20.47
C PHE A 73 -13.01 -2.33 -21.01
N MET A 74 -12.72 -1.11 -21.48
CA MET A 74 -13.65 -0.36 -22.31
C MET A 74 -13.67 -1.01 -23.70
N GLY A 75 -14.59 -1.95 -23.92
CA GLY A 75 -14.76 -2.61 -25.21
C GLY A 75 -14.79 -1.63 -26.39
N SER A 76 -14.44 -2.10 -27.59
CA SER A 76 -14.31 -1.25 -28.77
C SER A 76 -15.57 -0.40 -29.01
N TYR A 77 -15.39 0.92 -29.08
CA TYR A 77 -16.46 1.88 -29.47
C TYR A 77 -17.03 1.60 -30.87
N THR A 78 -16.38 0.75 -31.68
CA THR A 78 -16.79 0.41 -33.05
C THR A 78 -17.50 -0.94 -33.16
N ASP A 79 -17.71 -1.67 -32.06
CA ASP A 79 -18.50 -2.89 -32.09
C ASP A 79 -19.98 -2.57 -31.92
N ASP A 80 -20.81 -3.05 -32.86
CA ASP A 80 -22.29 -2.95 -32.81
C ASP A 80 -22.91 -3.65 -31.58
N ASN A 81 -22.08 -4.35 -30.79
CA ASN A 81 -22.41 -5.03 -29.54
C ASN A 81 -21.80 -4.31 -28.31
N TRP A 82 -21.52 -3.00 -28.41
CA TRP A 82 -21.21 -2.14 -27.26
C TRP A 82 -22.35 -2.26 -26.24
N SER A 83 -22.14 -3.16 -25.29
CA SER A 83 -23.09 -3.62 -24.31
C SER A 83 -22.77 -2.92 -23.00
N ASP A 84 -23.80 -2.56 -22.25
CA ASP A 84 -23.72 -2.07 -20.86
C ASP A 84 -22.68 -2.86 -20.02
N SER A 85 -22.51 -4.15 -20.32
CA SER A 85 -21.51 -5.04 -19.70
C SER A 85 -20.06 -4.55 -19.79
N SER A 86 -19.62 -3.94 -20.90
CA SER A 86 -18.23 -3.45 -21.01
C SER A 86 -17.98 -2.20 -20.16
N HIS A 87 -18.99 -1.37 -19.93
CA HIS A 87 -18.90 -0.28 -18.97
C HIS A 87 -18.87 -0.78 -17.52
N HIS A 88 -19.55 -1.89 -17.24
CA HIS A 88 -19.48 -2.54 -15.93
C HIS A 88 -18.09 -3.12 -15.63
N ASP A 89 -17.42 -3.71 -16.62
CA ASP A 89 -16.07 -4.29 -16.43
C ASP A 89 -15.03 -3.21 -16.08
N PHE A 90 -15.01 -2.09 -16.82
CA PHE A 90 -14.10 -0.98 -16.52
C PHE A 90 -14.35 -0.37 -15.14
N GLN A 91 -15.62 -0.09 -14.81
CA GLN A 91 -15.98 0.49 -13.51
C GLN A 91 -15.60 -0.44 -12.37
N TYR A 92 -15.84 -1.75 -12.54
CA TYR A 92 -15.47 -2.77 -11.55
C TYR A 92 -13.96 -2.81 -11.33
N GLU A 93 -13.14 -2.77 -12.38
CA GLU A 93 -11.68 -2.80 -12.23
C GLU A 93 -11.12 -1.51 -11.59
N VAL A 94 -11.69 -0.35 -11.91
CA VAL A 94 -11.33 0.91 -11.22
C VAL A 94 -11.67 0.82 -9.72
N ASP A 95 -12.86 0.32 -9.38
CA ASP A 95 -13.28 0.15 -7.99
C ASP A 95 -12.40 -0.86 -7.25
N ARG A 96 -11.91 -1.90 -7.93
CA ARG A 96 -10.94 -2.86 -7.37
C ARG A 96 -9.61 -2.21 -7.05
N VAL A 97 -9.03 -1.46 -7.98
CA VAL A 97 -7.75 -0.75 -7.75
C VAL A 97 -7.92 0.25 -6.60
N ALA A 98 -8.98 1.05 -6.61
CA ALA A 98 -9.26 2.02 -5.55
C ALA A 98 -9.47 1.35 -4.18
N GLY A 99 -10.26 0.28 -4.13
CA GLY A 99 -10.50 -0.50 -2.92
C GLY A 99 -9.24 -1.21 -2.41
N GLY A 100 -8.40 -1.70 -3.33
CA GLY A 100 -7.10 -2.29 -3.06
C GLY A 100 -6.12 -1.34 -2.41
N LEU A 101 -5.90 -0.20 -3.06
CA LEU A 101 -4.96 0.81 -2.59
C LEU A 101 -5.45 1.54 -1.33
N GLY A 102 -6.76 1.79 -1.22
CA GLY A 102 -7.34 2.51 -0.07
C GLY A 102 -7.64 1.64 1.15
N GLY A 103 -8.22 0.45 0.93
CA GLY A 103 -8.68 -0.43 2.01
C GLY A 103 -7.74 -1.60 2.28
N THR A 104 -7.40 -2.35 1.24
CA THR A 104 -6.59 -3.57 1.40
C THR A 104 -5.17 -3.26 1.84
N LEU A 105 -4.53 -2.25 1.25
CA LEU A 105 -3.19 -1.81 1.64
C LEU A 105 -3.14 -1.35 3.11
N GLN A 106 -4.15 -0.61 3.56
CA GLN A 106 -4.27 -0.19 4.96
C GLN A 106 -4.44 -1.39 5.90
N ARG A 107 -5.27 -2.37 5.52
CA ARG A 107 -5.44 -3.61 6.28
C ARG A 107 -4.13 -4.39 6.38
N LEU A 108 -3.42 -4.56 5.26
CA LEU A 108 -2.12 -5.24 5.23
C LEU A 108 -1.08 -4.52 6.09
N PHE A 109 -1.11 -3.19 6.15
CA PHE A 109 -0.25 -2.43 7.05
C PHE A 109 -0.54 -2.75 8.52
N ALA A 110 -1.82 -2.78 8.92
CA ALA A 110 -2.21 -3.12 10.28
C ALA A 110 -1.83 -4.57 10.64
N GLU A 111 -2.06 -5.52 9.74
CA GLU A 111 -1.69 -6.91 9.90
C GLU A 111 -0.17 -7.06 10.03
N TRP A 112 0.61 -6.42 9.16
CA TRP A 112 2.06 -6.42 9.21
C TRP A 112 2.60 -5.90 10.54
N ILE A 113 2.15 -4.71 10.98
CA ILE A 113 2.58 -4.12 12.27
C ILE A 113 2.29 -5.08 13.43
N SER A 114 1.17 -5.80 13.40
CA SER A 114 0.83 -6.78 14.45
C SER A 114 1.77 -7.99 14.52
N THR A 115 2.49 -8.30 13.44
CA THR A 115 3.49 -9.39 13.42
C THR A 115 4.81 -9.00 14.09
N ILE A 116 5.07 -7.71 14.24
CA ILE A 116 6.36 -7.20 14.72
C ILE A 116 6.48 -7.42 16.22
N GLN A 117 7.48 -8.22 16.61
CA GLN A 117 7.77 -8.46 18.02
C GLN A 117 8.51 -7.25 18.59
N ILE A 118 7.87 -6.54 19.52
CA ILE A 118 8.48 -5.42 20.24
C ILE A 118 9.25 -5.99 21.44
N PRO A 119 10.59 -5.80 21.50
CA PRO A 119 11.38 -6.24 22.65
C PRO A 119 11.00 -5.45 23.89
N ASP A 120 10.98 -6.14 25.05
CA ASP A 120 10.79 -5.50 26.34
C ASP A 120 11.88 -4.45 26.62
N ALA A 121 11.56 -3.47 27.47
CA ALA A 121 12.49 -2.39 27.84
C ALA A 121 13.84 -2.90 28.43
N GLN A 122 13.90 -4.17 28.87
CA GLN A 122 15.11 -4.81 29.38
C GLN A 122 15.96 -5.49 28.30
N SER A 123 15.37 -5.83 27.15
CA SER A 123 16.02 -6.49 26.02
C SER A 123 16.26 -5.55 24.83
N ALA A 124 15.72 -4.33 24.89
CA ALA A 124 16.09 -3.26 23.99
C ALA A 124 17.59 -2.93 24.12
N GLN A 125 18.36 -3.12 23.04
CA GLN A 125 19.76 -2.72 23.02
C GLN A 125 19.85 -1.20 23.15
N ASN A 126 20.54 -0.74 24.20
CA ASN A 126 21.00 0.65 24.28
C ASN A 126 22.06 0.82 23.21
N VAL A 127 21.75 1.59 22.16
CA VAL A 127 22.71 2.05 21.16
C VAL A 127 23.38 3.32 21.66
#